data_AF-E3CWU3-F1
#
_entry.id   AF-E3CWU3-F1
#
_cell.length_a   1.000
_cell.length_b   1.000
_cell.length_c   1.000
_cell.angle_alpha   90.00
_cell.angle_beta   90.00
_cell.angle_gamma   90.00
#
_symmetry.space_group_name_H-M   'P 1'
#
loop_
_entity.id
_entity.type
_entity.pdbx_description
1 polymer ?
#
loop_
_entity_poly.entity_id
_entity_poly.type
_entity_poly.pdbx_seq_one_letter_code
_entity_poly.pdbx_strand_id
1 'polypeptide(L)'
;MRRLVWALAGLLWTVAAAWGAQDPVASMDRVLGRLEGEMEAQRKAFRIPGMAVAVVQDGKILFAKGYGVRRRGGAEPVTPETVFQVGSTTKAFTSALVALLVEKGALGWEDRVTDHLPAFRMYDPWVTREFQVRDLMAQHSGLPAYSGDLLSLLGFDRAAMIRALEFYRPVTSFRSTFAYVNHLWLVAAALYEAVAGESWEEGMKRRLLEPLGMGDSTLDRKGFLETENRVGLHRLRNGRLETIPEDWPFLDWAYLYGPAGGLNASVRDMAKWTVFQLSGKAGDRSLLKPETLAALHRPQTVAGDGSVFYCLGWVKTEAKPYPLVWHNGGTSGCHTLVQLVPEAGLGLVVLTNLEGTDFPEALGRRFADLWFGNPDRDWFGEARKALEEKPREAPVPSARPGRPLSAYQGTFENPVYGRIVVTHRDGSLRGIWGPRRTPLAFHPAGGDTFALEMGGTEPLGAAQFLFGEEGLSALYLEALDDTGMGRFERVVPPSRQGTPQR
;
A
#
# COMPACT_ATOMS: atom_id res chain seq x y z
N MET A 1 13.91 -34.57 -54.16
CA MET A 1 12.87 -35.31 -54.92
C MET A 1 12.25 -36.38 -54.03
N ARG A 2 10.92 -36.58 -54.10
CA ARG A 2 10.11 -37.75 -53.63
C ARG A 2 10.25 -38.16 -52.14
N ARG A 3 9.25 -38.10 -51.24
CA ARG A 3 7.78 -38.37 -51.21
C ARG A 3 7.36 -39.86 -51.08
N LEU A 4 6.30 -40.04 -50.25
CA LEU A 4 5.42 -41.20 -49.95
C LEU A 4 6.03 -42.30 -49.05
N VAL A 5 5.43 -42.81 -47.95
CA VAL A 5 4.02 -43.05 -47.46
C VAL A 5 3.55 -44.48 -47.68
N TRP A 6 3.08 -45.15 -46.61
CA TRP A 6 1.85 -45.97 -46.38
C TRP A 6 1.92 -46.41 -44.87
N ALA A 7 0.96 -46.25 -43.93
CA ALA A 7 -0.47 -46.62 -43.86
C ALA A 7 -0.66 -48.16 -43.97
N LEU A 8 -1.34 -48.95 -43.13
CA LEU A 8 -2.38 -48.87 -42.06
C LEU A 8 -2.20 -50.12 -41.13
N ALA A 9 -2.82 -50.38 -39.96
CA ALA A 9 -3.67 -49.65 -38.99
C ALA A 9 -3.84 -50.52 -37.70
N GLY A 10 -4.52 -50.00 -36.66
CA GLY A 10 -5.38 -50.83 -35.79
C GLY A 10 -4.94 -51.16 -34.35
N LEU A 11 -5.27 -50.29 -33.38
CA LEU A 11 -6.21 -50.65 -32.31
C LEU A 11 -6.77 -49.38 -31.64
N LEU A 12 -8.10 -49.24 -31.66
CA LEU A 12 -8.80 -48.18 -30.93
C LEU A 12 -8.99 -48.60 -29.47
N TRP A 13 -8.39 -47.87 -28.54
CA TRP A 13 -8.91 -47.79 -27.17
C TRP A 13 -9.48 -46.40 -26.97
N THR A 14 -10.81 -46.32 -26.97
CA THR A 14 -11.56 -45.13 -26.60
C THR A 14 -11.44 -44.89 -25.10
N VAL A 15 -10.34 -44.28 -24.67
CA VAL A 15 -10.35 -43.51 -23.41
C VAL A 15 -11.11 -42.23 -23.72
N ALA A 16 -12.45 -42.34 -23.69
CA ALA A 16 -13.29 -41.18 -23.49
C ALA A 16 -12.99 -40.67 -22.08
N ALA A 17 -11.97 -39.82 -21.97
CA ALA A 17 -11.79 -38.99 -20.81
C ALA A 17 -13.04 -38.11 -20.72
N ALA A 18 -13.96 -38.50 -19.85
CA ALA A 18 -15.04 -37.65 -19.43
C ALA A 18 -14.41 -36.47 -18.68
N TRP A 19 -14.05 -35.43 -19.43
CA TRP A 19 -14.27 -34.07 -18.95
C TRP A 19 -15.76 -33.99 -18.65
N GLY A 20 -16.11 -34.31 -17.39
CA GLY A 20 -17.40 -33.95 -16.84
C GLY A 20 -17.58 -32.46 -17.13
N ALA A 21 -18.74 -32.11 -17.70
CA ALA A 21 -19.05 -30.73 -17.99
C ALA A 21 -18.77 -29.91 -16.72
N GLN A 22 -17.83 -28.96 -16.81
CA GLN A 22 -17.76 -27.91 -15.81
C GLN A 22 -19.15 -27.27 -15.79
N ASP A 23 -19.72 -27.10 -14.59
CA ASP A 23 -20.98 -26.37 -14.43
C ASP A 23 -20.87 -25.06 -15.24
N PRO A 24 -21.91 -24.66 -15.99
CA PRO A 24 -21.87 -23.39 -16.69
C PRO A 24 -21.57 -22.29 -15.67
N VAL A 25 -20.62 -21.42 -16.02
CA VAL A 25 -20.22 -20.21 -15.26
C VAL A 25 -21.44 -19.65 -14.55
N ALA A 26 -21.37 -19.59 -13.22
CA ALA A 26 -22.56 -19.34 -12.42
C ALA A 26 -23.22 -18.02 -12.87
N SER A 27 -24.53 -18.04 -13.14
CA SER A 27 -25.23 -16.83 -13.56
C SER A 27 -24.99 -15.72 -12.54
N MET A 28 -24.77 -14.50 -13.01
CA MET A 28 -24.38 -13.39 -12.13
C MET A 28 -25.41 -13.19 -11.00
N ASP A 29 -26.70 -13.36 -11.28
CA ASP A 29 -27.76 -13.35 -10.27
C ASP A 29 -27.57 -14.37 -9.14
N ARG A 30 -27.07 -15.58 -9.45
CA ARG A 30 -26.75 -16.62 -8.45
C ARG A 30 -25.53 -16.23 -7.62
N VAL A 31 -24.52 -15.63 -8.24
CA VAL A 31 -23.30 -15.14 -7.55
C VAL A 31 -23.66 -13.99 -6.61
N LEU A 32 -24.39 -12.99 -7.10
CA LEU A 32 -24.84 -11.84 -6.31
C LEU A 32 -25.76 -12.25 -5.16
N GLY A 33 -26.75 -13.12 -5.42
CA GLY A 33 -27.66 -13.63 -4.38
C GLY A 33 -26.94 -14.43 -3.28
N ARG A 34 -25.86 -15.15 -3.61
CA ARG A 34 -24.99 -15.80 -2.63
C ARG A 34 -24.20 -14.78 -1.80
N LEU A 35 -23.50 -13.86 -2.48
CA LEU A 35 -22.71 -12.83 -1.82
C LEU A 35 -23.56 -11.97 -0.86
N GLU A 36 -24.71 -11.48 -1.31
CA GLU A 36 -25.59 -10.63 -0.51
C GLU A 36 -26.08 -11.32 0.76
N GLY A 37 -26.39 -12.63 0.68
CA GLY A 37 -26.79 -13.44 1.83
C GLY A 37 -25.68 -13.68 2.86
N GLU A 38 -24.41 -13.67 2.44
CA GLU A 38 -23.25 -13.90 3.31
C GLU A 38 -22.74 -12.59 3.96
N MET A 39 -22.82 -11.45 3.27
CA MET A 39 -22.15 -10.19 3.63
C MET A 39 -22.41 -9.69 5.05
N GLU A 40 -23.67 -9.54 5.49
CA GLU A 40 -23.98 -8.94 6.79
C GLU A 40 -23.58 -9.85 7.97
N ALA A 41 -23.57 -11.18 7.76
CA ALA A 41 -23.08 -12.13 8.75
C ALA A 41 -21.56 -12.04 8.87
N GLN A 42 -20.83 -12.01 7.74
CA GLN A 42 -19.37 -11.91 7.76
C GLN A 42 -18.88 -10.56 8.26
N ARG A 43 -19.54 -9.45 7.89
CA ARG A 43 -19.26 -8.10 8.44
C ARG A 43 -19.25 -8.11 9.97
N LYS A 44 -20.25 -8.75 10.58
CA LYS A 44 -20.35 -8.93 12.04
C LYS A 44 -19.25 -9.84 12.58
N ALA A 45 -18.95 -10.96 11.92
CA ALA A 45 -17.91 -11.91 12.33
C ALA A 45 -16.52 -11.26 12.39
N PHE A 46 -16.18 -10.42 11.41
CA PHE A 46 -14.93 -9.63 11.38
C PHE A 46 -14.99 -8.32 12.20
N ARG A 47 -16.12 -8.03 12.88
CA ARG A 47 -16.35 -6.83 13.69
C ARG A 47 -16.22 -5.50 12.93
N ILE A 48 -16.40 -5.52 11.61
CA ILE A 48 -16.30 -4.36 10.73
C ILE A 48 -17.51 -3.43 10.98
N PRO A 49 -17.32 -2.15 11.38
CA PRO A 49 -18.45 -1.26 11.65
C PRO A 49 -19.32 -0.99 10.42
N GLY A 50 -18.68 -0.76 9.27
CA GLY A 50 -19.32 -0.50 7.99
C GLY A 50 -18.45 -0.90 6.80
N MET A 51 -19.09 -1.34 5.73
CA MET A 51 -18.45 -1.74 4.48
C MET A 51 -19.34 -1.41 3.29
N ALA A 52 -18.75 -1.24 2.11
CA ALA A 52 -19.46 -1.04 0.86
C ALA A 52 -18.87 -1.94 -0.23
N VAL A 53 -19.72 -2.55 -1.06
CA VAL A 53 -19.30 -3.48 -2.11
C VAL A 53 -20.02 -3.16 -3.41
N ALA A 54 -19.28 -3.25 -4.52
CA ALA A 54 -19.84 -3.15 -5.86
C ALA A 54 -19.32 -4.27 -6.78
N VAL A 55 -20.16 -4.71 -7.71
CA VAL A 55 -19.81 -5.63 -8.79
C VAL A 55 -20.17 -4.98 -10.11
N VAL A 56 -19.25 -5.01 -11.07
CA VAL A 56 -19.43 -4.50 -12.43
C VAL A 56 -19.23 -5.61 -13.45
N GLN A 57 -20.02 -5.62 -14.51
CA GLN A 57 -19.84 -6.54 -15.64
C GLN A 57 -20.23 -5.85 -16.94
N ASP A 58 -19.47 -6.08 -18.01
CA ASP A 58 -19.75 -5.58 -19.37
C ASP A 58 -20.06 -4.07 -19.42
N GLY A 59 -19.27 -3.30 -18.67
CA GLY A 59 -19.39 -1.84 -18.56
C GLY A 59 -20.54 -1.33 -17.68
N LYS A 60 -21.28 -2.22 -16.99
CA LYS A 60 -22.42 -1.87 -16.14
C LYS A 60 -22.13 -2.14 -14.67
N ILE A 61 -22.59 -1.28 -13.78
CA ILE A 61 -22.61 -1.54 -12.34
C ILE A 61 -23.85 -2.42 -12.07
N LEU A 62 -23.65 -3.71 -11.78
CA LEU A 62 -24.72 -4.66 -11.53
C LEU A 62 -25.15 -4.68 -10.06
N PHE A 63 -24.21 -4.39 -9.17
CA PHE A 63 -24.44 -4.35 -7.73
C PHE A 63 -23.63 -3.20 -7.12
N ALA A 64 -24.23 -2.45 -6.19
CA ALA A 64 -23.54 -1.48 -5.35
C ALA A 64 -24.33 -1.29 -4.06
N LYS A 65 -23.78 -1.70 -2.91
CA LYS A 65 -24.51 -1.71 -1.63
C LYS A 65 -23.59 -1.45 -0.44
N GLY A 66 -24.09 -0.64 0.50
CA GLY A 66 -23.47 -0.41 1.81
C GLY A 66 -24.10 -1.30 2.90
N TYR A 67 -23.31 -1.62 3.91
CA TYR A 67 -23.66 -2.47 5.06
C TYR A 67 -23.11 -1.87 6.35
N GLY A 68 -23.84 -2.02 7.44
CA GLY A 68 -23.45 -1.47 8.75
C GLY A 68 -23.51 0.06 8.79
N VAL A 69 -22.67 0.66 9.63
CA VAL A 69 -22.73 2.08 10.00
C VAL A 69 -21.41 2.80 9.75
N ARG A 70 -21.48 4.10 9.43
CA ARG A 70 -20.32 4.94 9.13
C ARG A 70 -19.37 5.07 10.32
N ARG A 71 -19.90 5.08 11.55
CA ARG A 71 -19.16 5.21 12.82
C ARG A 71 -19.65 4.18 13.84
N ARG A 72 -18.73 3.56 14.59
CA ARG A 72 -19.06 2.64 15.69
C ARG A 72 -19.97 3.31 16.71
N GLY A 73 -21.15 2.74 16.94
CA GLY A 73 -22.15 3.28 17.87
C GLY A 73 -22.99 4.45 17.32
N GLY A 74 -22.71 4.90 16.10
CA GLY A 74 -23.60 5.79 15.35
C GLY A 74 -24.79 5.02 14.75
N ALA A 75 -25.73 5.78 14.19
CA ALA A 75 -26.93 5.23 13.54
C ALA A 75 -26.89 5.37 12.02
N GLU A 76 -25.98 6.19 11.48
CA GLU A 76 -26.01 6.54 10.07
C GLU A 76 -25.43 5.39 9.22
N PRO A 77 -26.19 4.88 8.23
CA PRO A 77 -25.79 3.73 7.45
C PRO A 77 -24.66 4.07 6.48
N VAL A 78 -23.87 3.05 6.12
CA VAL A 78 -23.04 3.13 4.91
C VAL A 78 -23.95 3.01 3.68
N THR A 79 -23.79 3.92 2.72
CA THR A 79 -24.45 3.89 1.40
C THR A 79 -23.40 3.64 0.29
N PRO A 80 -23.81 3.35 -0.96
CA PRO A 80 -22.86 3.22 -2.08
C PRO A 80 -22.04 4.49 -2.36
N GLU A 81 -22.55 5.65 -1.94
CA GLU A 81 -21.97 7.00 -2.04
C GLU A 81 -21.18 7.40 -0.77
N THR A 82 -21.08 6.52 0.24
CA THR A 82 -20.25 6.80 1.42
C THR A 82 -18.78 6.70 1.06
N VAL A 83 -18.00 7.73 1.39
CA VAL A 83 -16.58 7.86 1.10
C VAL A 83 -15.71 7.15 2.14
N PHE A 84 -14.73 6.40 1.64
CA PHE A 84 -13.68 5.71 2.38
C PHE A 84 -12.31 6.20 1.91
N GLN A 85 -11.28 6.07 2.75
CA GLN A 85 -9.90 6.19 2.28
C GLN A 85 -9.55 4.89 1.53
N VAL A 86 -9.09 4.97 0.26
CA VAL A 86 -8.86 3.77 -0.56
C VAL A 86 -7.40 3.30 -0.60
N GLY A 87 -6.50 4.00 0.10
CA GLY A 87 -5.14 3.56 0.36
C GLY A 87 -4.40 3.15 -0.93
N SER A 88 -3.60 2.09 -0.85
CA SER A 88 -2.73 1.65 -1.95
C SER A 88 -3.38 1.35 -3.29
N THR A 89 -4.70 1.25 -3.41
CA THR A 89 -5.38 1.22 -4.72
C THR A 89 -5.12 2.50 -5.54
N THR A 90 -4.80 3.62 -4.88
CA THR A 90 -4.37 4.89 -5.49
C THR A 90 -3.18 4.73 -6.45
N LYS A 91 -2.32 3.73 -6.25
CA LYS A 91 -1.18 3.44 -7.12
C LYS A 91 -1.62 3.18 -8.56
N ALA A 92 -2.67 2.40 -8.75
CA ALA A 92 -3.24 2.13 -10.07
C ALA A 92 -3.80 3.39 -10.75
N PHE A 93 -4.34 4.34 -9.98
CA PHE A 93 -4.76 5.65 -10.48
C PHE A 93 -3.55 6.47 -10.96
N THR A 94 -2.48 6.54 -10.16
CA THR A 94 -1.22 7.21 -10.55
C THR A 94 -0.63 6.60 -11.83
N SER A 95 -0.61 5.26 -11.94
CA SER A 95 -0.18 4.60 -13.18
C SER A 95 -1.03 4.97 -14.39
N ALA A 96 -2.35 5.04 -14.24
CA ALA A 96 -3.25 5.46 -15.32
C ALA A 96 -3.04 6.94 -15.68
N LEU A 97 -2.75 7.80 -14.72
CA LEU A 97 -2.47 9.23 -14.96
C LEU A 97 -1.17 9.42 -15.76
N VAL A 98 -0.14 8.63 -15.44
CA VAL A 98 1.10 8.55 -16.23
C VAL A 98 0.84 7.94 -17.62
N ALA A 99 0.00 6.90 -17.71
CA ALA A 99 -0.38 6.29 -18.99
C ALA A 99 -1.09 7.29 -19.93
N LEU A 100 -1.82 8.29 -19.42
CA LEU A 100 -2.40 9.36 -20.24
C LEU A 100 -1.35 10.32 -20.84
N LEU A 101 -0.11 10.35 -20.33
CA LEU A 101 1.01 11.03 -20.97
C LEU A 101 1.64 10.13 -22.04
N VAL A 102 1.75 8.83 -21.76
CA VAL A 102 2.28 7.83 -22.71
C VAL A 102 1.39 7.67 -23.94
N GLU A 103 0.07 7.63 -23.74
CA GLU A 103 -0.94 7.59 -24.81
C GLU A 103 -0.83 8.78 -25.79
N LYS A 104 -0.28 9.90 -25.32
CA LYS A 104 -0.07 11.13 -26.10
C LYS A 104 1.35 11.25 -26.68
N GLY A 105 2.24 10.30 -26.37
CA GLY A 105 3.66 10.38 -26.74
C GLY A 105 4.44 11.49 -26.02
N ALA A 106 3.92 12.01 -24.89
CA ALA A 106 4.60 13.03 -24.08
C ALA A 106 5.62 12.43 -23.10
N LEU A 107 5.59 11.12 -22.92
CA LEU A 107 6.46 10.33 -22.04
C LEU A 107 6.48 8.89 -22.56
N GLY A 108 7.60 8.19 -22.45
CA GLY A 108 7.73 6.77 -22.75
C GLY A 108 7.89 5.92 -21.50
N TRP A 109 7.38 4.68 -21.51
CA TRP A 109 7.61 3.72 -20.43
C TRP A 109 9.09 3.33 -20.27
N GLU A 110 9.91 3.55 -21.29
CA GLU A 110 11.33 3.20 -21.41
C GLU A 110 12.27 4.41 -21.20
N ASP A 111 11.72 5.62 -21.10
CA ASP A 111 12.47 6.87 -20.87
C ASP A 111 13.14 6.81 -19.49
N ARG A 112 14.28 7.49 -19.32
CA ARG A 112 14.96 7.51 -18.03
C ARG A 112 14.31 8.54 -17.12
N VAL A 113 14.13 8.19 -15.85
CA VAL A 113 13.59 9.14 -14.85
C VAL A 113 14.45 10.41 -14.78
N THR A 114 15.77 10.28 -14.99
CA THR A 114 16.71 11.41 -14.97
C THR A 114 16.62 12.35 -16.18
N ASP A 115 16.02 11.93 -17.30
CA ASP A 115 15.81 12.80 -18.48
C ASP A 115 14.77 13.89 -18.18
N HIS A 116 13.82 13.62 -17.26
CA HIS A 116 12.76 14.53 -16.82
C HIS A 116 12.97 15.08 -15.41
N LEU A 117 13.65 14.31 -14.54
CA LEU A 117 14.00 14.69 -13.17
C LEU A 117 15.52 14.62 -12.95
N PRO A 118 16.32 15.61 -13.40
CA PRO A 118 17.78 15.57 -13.33
C PRO A 118 18.37 15.47 -11.90
N ALA A 119 17.55 15.76 -10.88
CA ALA A 119 17.89 15.64 -9.46
C ALA A 119 17.54 14.27 -8.84
N PHE A 120 16.89 13.35 -9.56
CA PHE A 120 16.57 12.01 -9.06
C PHE A 120 17.85 11.21 -8.81
N ARG A 121 17.97 10.58 -7.63
CA ARG A 121 19.12 9.78 -7.22
C ARG A 121 18.66 8.49 -6.55
N MET A 122 19.38 7.42 -6.84
CA MET A 122 19.36 6.13 -6.14
C MET A 122 20.77 5.89 -5.57
N TYR A 123 20.90 5.00 -4.59
CA TYR A 123 22.18 4.67 -3.95
C TYR A 123 23.31 4.31 -4.93
N ASP A 124 22.99 3.60 -6.02
CA ASP A 124 23.94 3.30 -7.09
C ASP A 124 23.83 4.34 -8.23
N PRO A 125 24.93 5.03 -8.62
CA PRO A 125 24.94 5.97 -9.73
C PRO A 125 24.62 5.35 -11.10
N TRP A 126 24.88 4.06 -11.32
CA TRP A 126 24.46 3.34 -12.53
C TRP A 126 22.95 3.11 -12.52
N VAL A 127 22.39 2.61 -11.42
CA VAL A 127 20.93 2.45 -11.26
C VAL A 127 20.21 3.78 -11.44
N THR A 128 20.76 4.88 -10.91
CA THR A 128 20.25 6.25 -11.12
C THR A 128 20.11 6.62 -12.60
N ARG A 129 21.07 6.24 -13.45
CA ARG A 129 21.06 6.57 -14.90
C ARG A 129 20.14 5.66 -15.70
N GLU A 130 20.03 4.39 -15.32
CA GLU A 130 19.27 3.37 -16.08
C GLU A 130 17.85 3.13 -15.54
N PHE A 131 17.43 3.86 -14.49
CA PHE A 131 16.06 3.79 -13.95
C PHE A 131 15.06 4.34 -14.96
N GLN A 132 14.13 3.50 -15.39
CA GLN A 132 13.10 3.87 -16.36
C GLN A 132 11.79 4.25 -15.68
N VAL A 133 10.95 4.99 -16.40
CA VAL A 133 9.58 5.31 -15.97
C VAL A 133 8.82 4.08 -15.47
N ARG A 134 8.86 2.96 -16.22
CA ARG A 134 8.18 1.71 -15.82
C ARG A 134 8.67 1.15 -14.48
N ASP A 135 9.95 1.27 -14.15
CA ASP A 135 10.53 0.65 -12.95
C ASP A 135 9.95 1.21 -11.65
N LEU A 136 9.49 2.48 -11.67
CA LEU A 136 8.84 3.14 -10.54
C LEU A 136 7.53 2.43 -10.17
N MET A 137 6.69 2.21 -11.18
CA MET A 137 5.38 1.58 -11.04
C MET A 137 5.47 0.05 -10.96
N ALA A 138 6.53 -0.55 -11.52
CA ALA A 138 6.82 -1.99 -11.44
C ALA A 138 7.51 -2.43 -10.13
N GLN A 139 7.92 -1.49 -9.26
CA GLN A 139 8.61 -1.81 -7.99
C GLN A 139 9.98 -2.51 -8.19
N HIS A 140 10.73 -2.07 -9.19
CA HIS A 140 11.99 -2.68 -9.65
C HIS A 140 13.27 -2.15 -8.98
N SER A 141 13.15 -1.43 -7.87
CA SER A 141 14.26 -0.64 -7.31
C SER A 141 15.44 -1.44 -6.73
N GLY A 142 15.21 -2.69 -6.30
CA GLY A 142 16.18 -3.50 -5.56
C GLY A 142 16.37 -3.10 -4.09
N LEU A 143 15.67 -2.05 -3.63
CA LEU A 143 15.67 -1.57 -2.24
C LEU A 143 14.93 -2.55 -1.30
N PRO A 144 15.16 -2.47 0.03
CA PRO A 144 14.30 -3.11 1.01
C PRO A 144 12.84 -2.67 0.88
N ALA A 145 11.91 -3.57 1.21
CA ALA A 145 10.50 -3.23 1.30
C ALA A 145 10.26 -2.14 2.37
N TYR A 146 9.26 -1.28 2.15
CA TYR A 146 8.84 -0.18 3.02
C TYR A 146 9.94 0.86 3.33
N SER A 147 11.03 0.86 2.55
CA SER A 147 12.11 1.86 2.63
C SER A 147 11.54 3.29 2.64
N GLY A 148 11.62 3.93 3.80
CA GLY A 148 11.29 5.34 4.04
C GLY A 148 9.91 5.62 4.62
N ASP A 149 9.02 4.63 4.75
CA ASP A 149 7.60 4.86 5.12
C ASP A 149 7.38 5.68 6.40
N LEU A 150 8.24 5.47 7.41
CA LEU A 150 8.21 6.22 8.68
C LEU A 150 8.43 7.74 8.51
N LEU A 151 9.07 8.20 7.43
CA LEU A 151 9.31 9.63 7.15
C LEU A 151 7.99 10.42 7.04
N SER A 152 6.93 9.80 6.52
CA SER A 152 5.59 10.42 6.46
C SER A 152 5.03 10.73 7.86
N LEU A 153 5.13 9.75 8.78
CA LEU A 153 4.72 9.88 10.18
C LEU A 153 5.58 10.92 10.93
N LEU A 154 6.86 11.04 10.58
CA LEU A 154 7.77 12.06 11.10
C LEU A 154 7.55 13.46 10.49
N GLY A 155 6.67 13.60 9.48
CA GLY A 155 6.30 14.88 8.87
C GLY A 155 7.34 15.44 7.90
N PHE A 156 8.12 14.59 7.25
CA PHE A 156 8.95 15.02 6.11
C PHE A 156 8.06 15.30 4.89
N ASP A 157 8.47 16.29 4.07
CA ASP A 157 7.80 16.58 2.80
C ASP A 157 8.16 15.57 1.70
N ARG A 158 7.37 15.56 0.61
CA ARG A 158 7.56 14.66 -0.53
C ARG A 158 8.95 14.77 -1.16
N ALA A 159 9.57 15.96 -1.16
CA ALA A 159 10.89 16.15 -1.76
C ALA A 159 12.01 15.57 -0.89
N ALA A 160 11.91 15.69 0.44
CA ALA A 160 12.80 15.02 1.38
C ALA A 160 12.63 13.49 1.32
N MET A 161 11.38 13.02 1.23
CA MET A 161 11.09 11.60 1.02
C MET A 161 11.69 11.09 -0.29
N ILE A 162 11.54 11.79 -1.42
CA ILE A 162 12.18 11.41 -2.69
C ILE A 162 13.71 11.35 -2.56
N ARG A 163 14.35 12.35 -1.94
CA ARG A 163 15.81 12.35 -1.72
C ARG A 163 16.28 11.16 -0.88
N ALA A 164 15.49 10.70 0.10
CA ALA A 164 15.87 9.59 0.97
C ALA A 164 16.24 8.29 0.22
N LEU A 165 15.74 8.09 -1.01
CA LEU A 165 16.08 6.97 -1.89
C LEU A 165 17.60 6.85 -2.19
N GLU A 166 18.37 7.94 -2.09
CA GLU A 166 19.81 7.91 -2.35
C GLU A 166 20.63 7.22 -1.24
N PHE A 167 20.06 7.04 -0.04
CA PHE A 167 20.76 6.47 1.10
C PHE A 167 20.49 4.98 1.33
N TYR A 168 19.40 4.43 0.76
CA TYR A 168 19.06 3.02 0.94
C TYR A 168 19.94 2.10 0.10
N ARG A 169 20.79 1.32 0.77
CA ARG A 169 21.56 0.27 0.11
C ARG A 169 20.61 -0.80 -0.44
N PRO A 170 20.73 -1.21 -1.72
CA PRO A 170 19.91 -2.28 -2.27
C PRO A 170 20.24 -3.64 -1.63
N VAL A 171 19.22 -4.46 -1.44
CA VAL A 171 19.32 -5.84 -0.91
C VAL A 171 19.19 -6.91 -1.99
N THR A 172 18.78 -6.51 -3.19
CA THR A 172 18.74 -7.36 -4.40
C THR A 172 19.31 -6.59 -5.59
N SER A 173 19.49 -7.26 -6.73
CA SER A 173 19.96 -6.57 -7.95
C SER A 173 18.83 -5.73 -8.55
N PHE A 174 19.19 -4.65 -9.25
CA PHE A 174 18.21 -3.82 -9.95
C PHE A 174 17.36 -4.67 -10.92
N ARG A 175 16.03 -4.49 -10.89
CA ARG A 175 15.03 -5.30 -11.62
C ARG A 175 14.99 -6.82 -11.30
N SER A 176 15.75 -7.35 -10.33
CA SER A 176 15.78 -8.82 -10.10
C SER A 176 14.65 -9.35 -9.22
N THR A 177 14.07 -8.51 -8.36
CA THR A 177 13.17 -8.96 -7.28
C THR A 177 12.18 -7.85 -6.93
N PHE A 178 10.94 -8.26 -6.63
CA PHE A 178 9.91 -7.36 -6.14
C PHE A 178 10.16 -6.95 -4.69
N ALA A 179 10.09 -5.65 -4.41
CA ALA A 179 10.03 -5.10 -3.06
C ALA A 179 9.07 -3.89 -3.03
N TYR A 180 8.15 -3.87 -2.06
CA TYR A 180 7.10 -2.84 -2.02
C TYR A 180 7.62 -1.53 -1.43
N VAL A 181 7.72 -0.47 -2.24
CA VAL A 181 8.29 0.83 -1.85
C VAL A 181 7.35 1.97 -2.27
N ASN A 182 6.75 2.64 -1.28
CA ASN A 182 5.82 3.76 -1.53
C ASN A 182 6.52 5.00 -2.12
N HIS A 183 7.80 5.22 -1.79
CA HIS A 183 8.59 6.36 -2.29
C HIS A 183 8.66 6.45 -3.81
N LEU A 184 8.67 5.33 -4.53
CA LEU A 184 8.72 5.33 -6.01
C LEU A 184 7.48 5.97 -6.64
N TRP A 185 6.35 5.98 -5.94
CA TRP A 185 5.11 6.65 -6.37
C TRP A 185 5.17 8.17 -6.20
N LEU A 186 5.94 8.66 -5.22
CA LEU A 186 6.24 10.08 -5.11
C LEU A 186 7.09 10.55 -6.30
N VAL A 187 8.04 9.73 -6.74
CA VAL A 187 8.84 9.99 -7.96
C VAL A 187 7.97 9.92 -9.22
N ALA A 188 7.04 8.95 -9.31
CA ALA A 188 6.10 8.87 -10.43
C ALA A 188 5.17 10.10 -10.51
N ALA A 189 4.75 10.66 -9.36
CA ALA A 189 4.06 11.94 -9.32
C ALA A 189 4.95 13.11 -9.74
N ALA A 190 6.14 13.26 -9.18
CA ALA A 190 7.07 14.34 -9.57
C ALA A 190 7.40 14.30 -11.08
N LEU A 191 7.50 13.09 -11.65
CA LEU A 191 7.69 12.88 -13.09
C LEU A 191 6.48 13.34 -13.89
N TYR A 192 5.27 12.99 -13.46
CA TYR A 192 4.03 13.50 -14.04
C TYR A 192 3.99 15.03 -14.00
N GLU A 193 4.31 15.64 -12.85
CA GLU A 193 4.27 17.08 -12.64
C GLU A 193 5.25 17.82 -13.57
N ALA A 194 6.48 17.30 -13.69
CA ALA A 194 7.51 17.85 -14.57
C ALA A 194 7.13 17.81 -16.06
N VAL A 195 6.38 16.79 -16.50
CA VAL A 195 5.97 16.61 -17.91
C VAL A 195 4.63 17.30 -18.22
N ALA A 196 3.70 17.29 -17.27
CA ALA A 196 2.34 17.81 -17.47
C ALA A 196 2.21 19.32 -17.16
N GLY A 197 3.09 19.89 -16.34
CA GLY A 197 3.05 21.31 -15.94
C GLY A 197 1.95 21.65 -14.93
N GLU A 198 1.40 20.66 -14.23
CA GLU A 198 0.39 20.81 -13.18
C GLU A 198 0.62 19.76 -12.07
N SER A 199 0.08 19.96 -10.86
CA SER A 199 0.29 19.02 -9.76
C SER A 199 -0.34 17.64 -10.03
N TRP A 200 0.15 16.60 -9.34
CA TRP A 200 -0.47 15.28 -9.39
C TRP A 200 -1.95 15.33 -8.98
N GLU A 201 -2.31 16.11 -7.95
CA GLU A 201 -3.69 16.25 -7.50
C GLU A 201 -4.61 16.86 -8.59
N GLU A 202 -4.18 17.95 -9.23
CA GLU A 202 -4.96 18.59 -10.30
C GLU A 202 -5.04 17.72 -11.55
N GLY A 203 -3.95 17.04 -11.91
CA GLY A 203 -3.92 16.05 -12.98
C GLY A 203 -4.89 14.89 -12.73
N MET A 204 -4.84 14.31 -11.52
CA MET A 204 -5.71 13.22 -11.09
C MET A 204 -7.19 13.61 -11.20
N LYS A 205 -7.53 14.78 -10.64
CA LYS A 205 -8.88 15.33 -10.68
C LYS A 205 -9.36 15.57 -12.11
N ARG A 206 -8.65 16.39 -12.89
CA ARG A 206 -9.11 16.89 -14.20
C ARG A 206 -8.98 15.89 -15.35
N ARG A 207 -8.08 14.90 -15.24
CA ARG A 207 -7.79 13.94 -16.32
C ARG A 207 -8.35 12.54 -16.08
N LEU A 208 -8.64 12.18 -14.83
CA LEU A 208 -9.25 10.89 -14.48
C LEU A 208 -10.59 11.07 -13.75
N LEU A 209 -10.60 11.65 -12.55
CA LEU A 209 -11.80 11.63 -11.69
C LEU A 209 -13.00 12.34 -12.35
N GLU A 210 -12.81 13.56 -12.87
CA GLU A 210 -13.86 14.33 -13.55
C GLU A 210 -14.37 13.64 -14.83
N PRO A 211 -13.52 13.20 -15.80
CA PRO A 211 -13.98 12.42 -16.94
C PRO A 211 -14.72 11.13 -16.58
N LEU A 212 -14.32 10.44 -15.51
CA LEU A 212 -14.98 9.23 -15.03
C LEU A 212 -16.25 9.50 -14.21
N GLY A 213 -16.59 10.77 -13.95
CA GLY A 213 -17.72 11.17 -13.13
C GLY A 213 -17.59 10.77 -11.66
N MET A 214 -16.35 10.66 -11.15
CA MET A 214 -16.03 10.29 -9.77
C MET A 214 -16.15 11.51 -8.82
N GLY A 215 -17.38 11.97 -8.64
CA GLY A 215 -17.70 13.22 -7.94
C GLY A 215 -17.65 13.18 -6.41
N ASP A 216 -17.66 11.99 -5.80
CA ASP A 216 -17.53 11.83 -4.34
C ASP A 216 -16.04 11.80 -3.91
N SER A 217 -15.13 11.74 -4.89
CA SER A 217 -13.72 11.41 -4.66
C SER A 217 -12.86 12.64 -4.33
N THR A 218 -12.00 12.51 -3.33
CA THR A 218 -11.09 13.59 -2.85
C THR A 218 -9.66 13.07 -2.69
N LEU A 219 -8.67 13.98 -2.68
CA LEU A 219 -7.24 13.64 -2.81
C LEU A 219 -6.39 14.06 -1.59
N ASP A 220 -7.01 14.67 -0.58
CA ASP A 220 -6.32 15.16 0.61
C ASP A 220 -7.16 14.96 1.90
N ARG A 221 -6.52 15.21 3.05
CA ARG A 221 -7.14 15.11 4.38
C ARG A 221 -8.31 16.08 4.56
N LYS A 222 -8.24 17.28 3.96
CA LYS A 222 -9.25 18.32 4.13
C LYS A 222 -10.54 17.89 3.43
N GLY A 223 -10.46 17.50 2.15
CA GLY A 223 -11.57 16.95 1.38
C GLY A 223 -12.21 15.74 2.04
N PHE A 224 -11.41 14.83 2.62
CA PHE A 224 -11.94 13.73 3.42
C PHE A 224 -12.75 14.23 4.62
N LEU A 225 -12.19 15.10 5.46
CA LEU A 225 -12.86 15.58 6.69
C LEU A 225 -14.03 16.55 6.43
N GLU A 226 -14.05 17.23 5.30
CA GLU A 226 -15.17 18.09 4.87
C GLU A 226 -16.30 17.31 4.20
N THR A 227 -16.05 16.08 3.72
CA THR A 227 -17.10 15.21 3.18
C THR A 227 -18.05 14.75 4.28
N GLU A 228 -19.32 15.17 4.20
CA GLU A 228 -20.37 14.79 5.16
C GLU A 228 -20.62 13.27 5.14
N ASN A 229 -20.77 12.68 3.94
CA ASN A 229 -21.02 11.25 3.79
C ASN A 229 -19.72 10.40 3.81
N ARG A 230 -18.92 10.53 4.86
CA ARG A 230 -17.70 9.72 5.08
C ARG A 230 -17.87 8.68 6.17
N VAL A 231 -17.04 7.64 6.14
CA VAL A 231 -16.83 6.77 7.31
C VAL A 231 -15.95 7.44 8.37
N GLY A 232 -16.18 7.08 9.64
CA GLY A 232 -15.15 7.19 10.67
C GLY A 232 -14.17 6.03 10.55
N LEU A 233 -12.94 6.25 11.02
CA LEU A 233 -11.84 5.31 10.92
C LEU A 233 -11.77 4.42 12.18
N HIS A 234 -11.54 3.12 12.01
CA HIS A 234 -11.50 2.17 13.14
C HIS A 234 -10.35 1.18 13.05
N ARG A 235 -9.95 0.67 14.21
CA ARG A 235 -8.91 -0.35 14.38
C ARG A 235 -9.25 -1.36 15.46
N LEU A 236 -8.59 -2.53 15.43
CA LEU A 236 -8.62 -3.49 16.52
C LEU A 236 -7.34 -3.35 17.37
N ARG A 237 -7.48 -2.83 18.59
CA ARG A 237 -6.38 -2.75 19.58
C ARG A 237 -6.66 -3.72 20.72
N ASN A 238 -5.74 -4.64 21.02
CA ASN A 238 -5.93 -5.66 22.06
C ASN A 238 -7.26 -6.43 21.95
N GLY A 239 -7.69 -6.72 20.70
CA GLY A 239 -8.96 -7.40 20.40
C GLY A 239 -10.22 -6.53 20.56
N ARG A 240 -10.08 -5.29 21.02
CA ARG A 240 -11.15 -4.29 21.18
C ARG A 240 -11.18 -3.36 19.98
N LEU A 241 -12.38 -3.11 19.46
CA LEU A 241 -12.62 -2.15 18.40
C LEU A 241 -12.57 -0.71 18.95
N GLU A 242 -11.69 0.11 18.38
CA GLU A 242 -11.50 1.54 18.69
C GLU A 242 -11.83 2.40 17.47
N THR A 243 -12.31 3.62 17.71
CA THR A 243 -12.42 4.67 16.69
C THR A 243 -11.17 5.53 16.76
N ILE A 244 -10.59 5.89 15.62
CA ILE A 244 -9.44 6.79 15.53
C ILE A 244 -9.95 8.24 15.49
N PRO A 245 -9.45 9.13 16.36
CA PRO A 245 -9.84 10.54 16.37
C PRO A 245 -9.50 11.27 15.06
N GLU A 246 -10.37 12.17 14.61
CA GLU A 246 -10.15 12.96 13.37
C GLU A 246 -9.01 14.01 13.53
N ASP A 247 -8.61 14.31 14.77
CA ASP A 247 -7.47 15.15 15.15
C ASP A 247 -6.16 14.35 15.41
N TRP A 248 -6.17 13.02 15.24
CA TRP A 248 -4.98 12.17 15.47
C TRP A 248 -3.77 12.68 14.66
N PRO A 249 -2.61 12.94 15.29
CA PRO A 249 -1.53 13.75 14.70
C PRO A 249 -0.79 13.09 13.51
N PHE A 250 -1.10 11.84 13.21
CA PHE A 250 -0.54 11.08 12.10
C PHE A 250 -1.53 10.87 10.94
N LEU A 251 -2.78 11.31 11.06
CA LEU A 251 -3.85 11.05 10.07
C LEU A 251 -3.54 11.57 8.66
N ASP A 252 -2.57 12.48 8.53
CA ASP A 252 -2.07 13.04 7.28
C ASP A 252 -1.10 12.13 6.50
N TRP A 253 -0.59 11.03 7.09
CA TRP A 253 0.48 10.20 6.49
C TRP A 253 0.14 9.67 5.10
N ALA A 254 -1.11 9.21 4.89
CA ALA A 254 -1.57 8.67 3.61
C ALA A 254 -1.62 9.74 2.50
N TYR A 255 -1.80 11.01 2.86
CA TYR A 255 -1.90 12.14 1.94
C TYR A 255 -0.55 12.80 1.64
N LEU A 256 0.42 12.74 2.57
CA LEU A 256 1.83 12.92 2.24
C LEU A 256 2.23 11.92 1.15
N TYR A 257 1.75 10.68 1.27
CA TYR A 257 1.77 9.65 0.25
C TYR A 257 0.67 9.74 -0.83
N GLY A 258 0.12 10.92 -1.13
CA GLY A 258 -0.91 11.17 -2.16
C GLY A 258 -0.95 10.17 -3.32
N PRO A 259 0.08 10.11 -4.19
CA PRO A 259 0.13 9.21 -5.35
C PRO A 259 0.25 7.71 -5.04
N ALA A 260 0.63 7.37 -3.81
CA ALA A 260 0.73 6.00 -3.32
C ALA A 260 -0.51 5.55 -2.53
N GLY A 261 -1.28 6.46 -1.93
CA GLY A 261 -2.32 6.09 -0.96
C GLY A 261 -3.35 7.13 -0.54
N GLY A 262 -3.34 8.34 -1.10
CA GLY A 262 -4.12 9.48 -0.60
C GLY A 262 -5.50 9.69 -1.23
N LEU A 263 -5.95 8.82 -2.14
CA LEU A 263 -7.30 8.92 -2.70
C LEU A 263 -8.35 8.48 -1.67
N ASN A 264 -9.44 9.23 -1.60
CA ASN A 264 -10.69 8.84 -0.97
C ASN A 264 -11.75 8.71 -2.06
N ALA A 265 -12.62 7.70 -1.97
CA ALA A 265 -13.69 7.48 -2.94
C ALA A 265 -14.87 6.73 -2.31
N SER A 266 -16.04 6.84 -2.94
CA SER A 266 -17.18 5.98 -2.68
C SER A 266 -17.09 4.66 -3.46
N VAL A 267 -17.84 3.62 -3.07
CA VAL A 267 -17.83 2.36 -3.84
C VAL A 267 -18.46 2.55 -5.22
N ARG A 268 -19.40 3.49 -5.36
CA ARG A 268 -19.97 3.90 -6.64
C ARG A 268 -18.91 4.52 -7.55
N ASP A 269 -18.04 5.38 -7.03
CA ASP A 269 -16.93 5.97 -7.79
C ASP A 269 -15.88 4.94 -8.17
N MET A 270 -15.49 4.08 -7.23
CA MET A 270 -14.56 2.98 -7.50
C MET A 270 -15.14 1.96 -8.52
N ALA A 271 -16.46 1.81 -8.60
CA ALA A 271 -17.10 1.00 -9.65
C ALA A 271 -16.98 1.66 -11.05
N LYS A 272 -17.06 3.00 -11.16
CA LYS A 272 -16.79 3.73 -12.42
C LYS A 272 -15.33 3.56 -12.85
N TRP A 273 -14.40 3.67 -11.90
CA TRP A 273 -12.98 3.36 -12.11
C TRP A 273 -12.76 1.92 -12.61
N THR A 274 -13.47 0.95 -12.02
CA THR A 274 -13.40 -0.46 -12.40
C THR A 274 -13.88 -0.68 -13.84
N VAL A 275 -14.98 -0.01 -14.26
CA VAL A 275 -15.44 -0.01 -15.66
C VAL A 275 -14.41 0.59 -16.61
N PHE A 276 -13.74 1.69 -16.22
CA PHE A 276 -12.64 2.26 -17.01
C PHE A 276 -11.46 1.28 -17.15
N GLN A 277 -11.05 0.62 -16.07
CA GLN A 277 -9.96 -0.36 -16.11
C GLN A 277 -10.27 -1.61 -16.95
N LEU A 278 -11.54 -1.92 -17.18
CA LEU A 278 -11.98 -3.02 -18.05
C LEU A 278 -12.15 -2.60 -19.53
N SER A 279 -12.11 -1.31 -19.86
CA SER A 279 -12.52 -0.79 -21.18
C SER A 279 -11.61 0.28 -21.81
N GLY A 280 -10.81 0.98 -21.01
CA GLY A 280 -10.04 2.16 -21.42
C GLY A 280 -10.90 3.42 -21.65
N LYS A 281 -12.19 3.38 -21.30
CA LYS A 281 -13.17 4.42 -21.64
C LYS A 281 -13.79 5.12 -20.43
N ALA A 282 -14.16 6.39 -20.65
CA ALA A 282 -14.98 7.22 -19.79
C ALA A 282 -16.30 7.52 -20.50
N GLY A 283 -17.33 6.73 -20.22
CA GLY A 283 -18.53 6.67 -21.08
C GLY A 283 -18.14 6.21 -22.49
N ASP A 284 -18.58 6.95 -23.52
CA ASP A 284 -18.21 6.67 -24.91
C ASP A 284 -16.79 7.13 -25.29
N ARG A 285 -16.15 7.98 -24.47
CA ARG A 285 -14.83 8.55 -24.75
C ARG A 285 -13.72 7.56 -24.40
N SER A 286 -12.96 7.10 -25.39
CA SER A 286 -11.69 6.41 -25.12
C SER A 286 -10.67 7.39 -24.53
N LEU A 287 -10.08 7.02 -23.40
CA LEU A 287 -8.99 7.74 -22.73
C LEU A 287 -7.66 7.01 -22.88
N LEU A 288 -7.69 5.67 -22.89
CA LEU A 288 -6.55 4.80 -23.20
C LEU A 288 -6.94 3.85 -24.34
N LYS A 289 -6.01 3.60 -25.27
CA LYS A 289 -6.11 2.51 -26.24
C LYS A 289 -5.96 1.14 -25.54
N PRO A 290 -6.48 0.05 -26.14
CA PRO A 290 -6.35 -1.30 -25.57
C PRO A 290 -4.90 -1.69 -25.27
N GLU A 291 -3.93 -1.28 -26.11
CA GLU A 291 -2.51 -1.58 -25.94
C GLU A 291 -1.91 -0.88 -24.72
N THR A 292 -2.29 0.37 -24.48
CA THR A 292 -1.84 1.17 -23.33
C THR A 292 -2.47 0.67 -22.04
N LEU A 293 -3.75 0.31 -22.06
CA LEU A 293 -4.42 -0.33 -20.91
C LEU A 293 -3.80 -1.69 -20.59
N ALA A 294 -3.57 -2.53 -21.60
CA ALA A 294 -2.92 -3.83 -21.42
C ALA A 294 -1.49 -3.71 -20.89
N ALA A 295 -0.78 -2.61 -21.13
CA ALA A 295 0.52 -2.35 -20.52
C ALA A 295 0.44 -2.15 -18.99
N LEU A 296 -0.65 -1.56 -18.48
CA LEU A 296 -0.85 -1.37 -17.03
C LEU A 296 -1.00 -2.70 -16.27
N HIS A 297 -1.66 -3.67 -16.91
CA HIS A 297 -1.96 -5.00 -16.33
C HIS A 297 -0.95 -6.09 -16.73
N ARG A 298 0.07 -5.75 -17.53
CA ARG A 298 1.10 -6.71 -17.95
C ARG A 298 2.09 -6.96 -16.81
N PRO A 299 2.35 -8.23 -16.44
CA PRO A 299 3.43 -8.59 -15.52
C PRO A 299 4.75 -7.89 -15.84
N GLN A 300 5.38 -7.31 -14.82
CA GLN A 300 6.72 -6.74 -14.88
C GLN A 300 7.67 -7.52 -13.96
N THR A 301 7.22 -7.82 -12.74
CA THR A 301 8.05 -8.38 -11.66
C THR A 301 7.41 -9.63 -11.10
N VAL A 302 8.18 -10.69 -10.82
CA VAL A 302 7.68 -11.82 -10.01
C VAL A 302 7.52 -11.35 -8.57
N ALA A 303 6.33 -11.54 -8.01
CA ALA A 303 5.93 -11.12 -6.66
C ALA A 303 5.38 -12.31 -5.87
N GLY A 304 6.17 -13.39 -5.78
CA GLY A 304 5.78 -14.63 -5.12
C GLY A 304 6.50 -15.84 -5.70
N ASP A 305 5.81 -16.97 -5.79
CA ASP A 305 6.28 -18.27 -6.26
C ASP A 305 6.36 -18.42 -7.80
N GLY A 306 6.22 -17.32 -8.55
CA GLY A 306 6.09 -17.32 -10.00
C GLY A 306 4.65 -17.39 -10.53
N SER A 307 3.64 -17.50 -9.66
CA SER A 307 2.21 -17.41 -10.07
C SER A 307 1.60 -16.00 -9.88
N VAL A 308 2.28 -15.15 -9.10
CA VAL A 308 1.87 -13.78 -8.76
C VAL A 308 2.93 -12.80 -9.24
N PHE A 309 2.49 -11.69 -9.83
CA PHE A 309 3.33 -10.68 -10.46
C PHE A 309 2.89 -9.27 -10.07
N TYR A 310 3.84 -8.35 -9.92
CA TYR A 310 3.54 -6.93 -9.91
C TYR A 310 3.60 -6.39 -11.36
N CYS A 311 2.65 -5.51 -11.68
CA CYS A 311 2.48 -4.83 -12.96
C CYS A 311 2.74 -3.34 -12.76
N LEU A 312 2.14 -2.44 -13.55
CA LEU A 312 2.28 -1.00 -13.31
C LEU A 312 1.22 -0.53 -12.30
N GLY A 313 1.47 -0.74 -11.01
CA GLY A 313 0.54 -0.39 -9.92
C GLY A 313 -0.66 -1.34 -9.75
N TRP A 314 -0.58 -2.52 -10.36
CA TRP A 314 -1.52 -3.63 -10.20
C TRP A 314 -0.76 -4.90 -9.82
N VAL A 315 -1.43 -5.84 -9.18
CA VAL A 315 -0.97 -7.23 -9.01
C VAL A 315 -1.70 -8.09 -10.04
N LYS A 316 -1.01 -9.03 -10.69
CA LYS A 316 -1.63 -10.07 -11.51
C LYS A 316 -1.35 -11.44 -10.91
N THR A 317 -2.37 -12.29 -10.87
CA THR A 317 -2.23 -13.72 -10.57
C THR A 317 -2.59 -14.46 -11.85
N GLU A 318 -1.69 -15.27 -12.41
CA GLU A 318 -1.90 -15.83 -13.76
C GLU A 318 -2.60 -17.19 -13.78
N ALA A 319 -2.34 -18.09 -12.81
CA ALA A 319 -3.09 -19.34 -12.68
C ALA A 319 -2.89 -20.07 -11.32
N LYS A 320 -3.61 -19.64 -10.27
CA LYS A 320 -4.42 -20.55 -9.40
C LYS A 320 -5.09 -19.79 -8.24
N PRO A 321 -6.41 -19.93 -8.02
CA PRO A 321 -7.34 -20.66 -8.87
C PRO A 321 -7.79 -19.86 -10.12
N TYR A 322 -7.39 -18.59 -10.26
CA TYR A 322 -7.99 -17.63 -11.20
C TYR A 322 -6.96 -16.72 -11.89
N PRO A 323 -7.23 -16.27 -13.14
CA PRO A 323 -6.57 -15.12 -13.75
C PRO A 323 -7.18 -13.83 -13.17
N LEU A 324 -6.44 -13.13 -12.31
CA LEU A 324 -6.92 -11.90 -11.64
C LEU A 324 -5.96 -10.75 -11.85
N VAL A 325 -6.50 -9.55 -12.08
CA VAL A 325 -5.76 -8.29 -11.93
C VAL A 325 -6.38 -7.55 -10.76
N TRP A 326 -5.60 -7.24 -9.73
CA TRP A 326 -6.13 -6.72 -8.46
C TRP A 326 -5.13 -5.80 -7.75
N HIS A 327 -5.63 -4.97 -6.85
CA HIS A 327 -4.78 -4.27 -5.88
C HIS A 327 -5.61 -4.03 -4.61
N ASN A 328 -5.00 -4.22 -3.44
CA ASN A 328 -5.60 -3.88 -2.15
C ASN A 328 -5.12 -2.52 -1.63
N GLY A 329 -5.71 -2.00 -0.57
CA GLY A 329 -5.32 -0.71 -0.03
C GLY A 329 -5.68 -0.57 1.44
N GLY A 330 -4.65 -0.45 2.27
CA GLY A 330 -4.78 -0.13 3.69
C GLY A 330 -4.52 1.35 3.97
N THR A 331 -5.23 1.88 4.95
CA THR A 331 -4.93 3.12 5.68
C THR A 331 -5.19 2.86 7.17
N SER A 332 -4.92 3.81 8.06
CA SER A 332 -5.07 3.60 9.51
C SER A 332 -6.48 3.23 10.00
N GLY A 333 -7.52 3.32 9.17
CA GLY A 333 -8.82 2.79 9.56
C GLY A 333 -9.75 2.46 8.40
N CYS A 334 -9.20 2.14 7.23
CA CYS A 334 -9.93 1.56 6.10
C CYS A 334 -9.06 0.50 5.42
N HIS A 335 -9.71 -0.55 4.92
CA HIS A 335 -9.09 -1.58 4.07
C HIS A 335 -9.93 -1.76 2.81
N THR A 336 -9.28 -1.95 1.67
CA THR A 336 -9.95 -2.00 0.36
C THR A 336 -9.38 -3.08 -0.54
N LEU A 337 -10.20 -3.55 -1.48
CA LEU A 337 -9.79 -4.40 -2.59
C LEU A 337 -10.49 -3.90 -3.87
N VAL A 338 -9.72 -3.80 -4.96
CA VAL A 338 -10.25 -3.78 -6.33
C VAL A 338 -9.72 -5.03 -7.04
N GLN A 339 -10.59 -5.76 -7.71
CA GLN A 339 -10.26 -7.02 -8.39
C GLN A 339 -11.00 -7.08 -9.74
N LEU A 340 -10.30 -7.51 -10.78
CA LEU A 340 -10.75 -7.58 -12.16
C LEU A 340 -10.54 -9.00 -12.70
N VAL A 341 -11.45 -9.43 -13.57
CA VAL A 341 -11.26 -10.53 -14.52
C VAL A 341 -11.44 -9.92 -15.92
N PRO A 342 -10.38 -9.36 -16.53
CA PRO A 342 -10.49 -8.59 -17.78
C PRO A 342 -11.16 -9.36 -18.92
N GLU A 343 -10.85 -10.65 -19.07
CA GLU A 343 -11.38 -11.54 -20.10
C GLU A 343 -12.89 -11.82 -19.95
N ALA A 344 -13.45 -11.58 -18.75
CA ALA A 344 -14.88 -11.73 -18.45
C ALA A 344 -15.61 -10.39 -18.31
N GLY A 345 -14.94 -9.26 -18.63
CA GLY A 345 -15.50 -7.92 -18.48
C GLY A 345 -15.93 -7.57 -17.05
N LEU A 346 -15.38 -8.27 -16.05
CA LEU A 346 -15.92 -8.39 -14.69
C LEU A 346 -15.01 -7.72 -13.66
N GLY A 347 -15.59 -7.08 -12.65
CA GLY A 347 -14.84 -6.54 -11.52
C GLY A 347 -15.62 -6.45 -10.22
N LEU A 348 -14.88 -6.48 -9.11
CA LEU A 348 -15.35 -6.36 -7.73
C LEU A 348 -14.60 -5.21 -7.04
N VAL A 349 -15.32 -4.42 -6.26
CA VAL A 349 -14.76 -3.46 -5.30
C VAL A 349 -15.30 -3.76 -3.92
N VAL A 350 -14.42 -3.82 -2.92
CA VAL A 350 -14.77 -3.94 -1.50
C VAL A 350 -14.07 -2.82 -0.72
N LEU A 351 -14.83 -2.06 0.06
CA LEU A 351 -14.34 -1.02 0.97
C LEU A 351 -14.80 -1.32 2.40
N THR A 352 -13.92 -1.22 3.40
CA THR A 352 -14.26 -1.35 4.83
C THR A 352 -13.71 -0.18 5.62
N ASN A 353 -14.34 0.16 6.75
CA ASN A 353 -13.85 1.18 7.69
C ASN A 353 -13.14 0.58 8.91
N LEU A 354 -12.37 -0.49 8.69
CA LEU A 354 -11.55 -1.16 9.69
C LEU A 354 -10.18 -1.50 9.10
N GLU A 355 -9.08 -1.11 9.75
CA GLU A 355 -7.73 -1.52 9.34
C GLU A 355 -7.40 -2.97 9.76
N GLY A 356 -6.40 -3.56 9.08
CA GLY A 356 -5.75 -4.79 9.53
C GLY A 356 -6.58 -6.07 9.41
N THR A 357 -7.60 -6.08 8.54
CA THR A 357 -8.51 -7.21 8.33
C THR A 357 -8.45 -7.72 6.89
N ASP A 358 -8.20 -9.01 6.71
CA ASP A 358 -8.12 -9.65 5.39
C ASP A 358 -9.52 -10.00 4.82
N PHE A 359 -10.58 -9.35 5.32
CA PHE A 359 -11.96 -9.55 4.86
C PHE A 359 -12.15 -9.19 3.37
N PRO A 360 -11.62 -8.06 2.84
CA PRO A 360 -11.76 -7.74 1.43
C PRO A 360 -11.17 -8.81 0.52
N GLU A 361 -9.98 -9.32 0.85
CA GLU A 361 -9.30 -10.41 0.15
C GLU A 361 -10.08 -11.73 0.26
N ALA A 362 -10.62 -12.07 1.44
CA ALA A 362 -11.46 -13.25 1.62
C ALA A 362 -12.74 -13.18 0.78
N LEU A 363 -13.40 -12.01 0.73
CA LEU A 363 -14.58 -11.76 -0.09
C LEU A 363 -14.25 -11.81 -1.60
N GLY A 364 -13.10 -11.28 -2.01
CA GLY A 364 -12.63 -11.34 -3.40
C GLY A 364 -12.31 -12.75 -3.90
N ARG A 365 -11.74 -13.59 -3.02
CA ARG A 365 -11.56 -15.02 -3.29
C ARG A 365 -12.91 -15.74 -3.36
N ARG A 366 -13.80 -15.52 -2.37
CA ARG A 366 -15.17 -16.07 -2.36
C ARG A 366 -15.96 -15.73 -3.62
N PHE A 367 -15.88 -14.48 -4.09
CA PHE A 367 -16.52 -14.05 -5.34
C PHE A 367 -15.97 -14.79 -6.56
N ALA A 368 -14.65 -14.95 -6.65
CA ALA A 368 -14.04 -15.69 -7.75
C ALA A 368 -14.38 -17.20 -7.69
N ASP A 369 -14.40 -17.82 -6.51
CA ASP A 369 -14.87 -19.20 -6.31
C ASP A 369 -16.30 -19.40 -6.84
N LEU A 370 -17.20 -18.47 -6.50
CA LEU A 370 -18.60 -18.50 -6.97
C LEU A 370 -18.72 -18.29 -8.48
N TRP A 371 -17.95 -17.36 -9.07
CA TRP A 371 -18.00 -17.05 -10.51
C TRP A 371 -17.47 -18.22 -11.36
N PHE A 372 -16.29 -18.73 -11.03
CA PHE A 372 -15.62 -19.79 -11.80
C PHE A 372 -16.11 -21.21 -11.44
N GLY A 373 -17.05 -21.36 -10.52
CA GLY A 373 -17.65 -22.66 -10.17
C GLY A 373 -16.72 -23.59 -9.36
N ASN A 374 -15.81 -23.03 -8.57
CA ASN A 374 -14.87 -23.79 -7.76
C ASN A 374 -15.50 -24.29 -6.43
N PRO A 375 -14.88 -25.28 -5.75
CA PRO A 375 -15.38 -25.83 -4.49
C PRO A 375 -15.57 -24.77 -3.40
N ASP A 376 -16.59 -24.94 -2.56
CA ASP A 376 -16.91 -23.99 -1.48
C ASP A 376 -15.84 -24.03 -0.36
N ARG A 377 -14.90 -23.08 -0.40
CA ARG A 377 -13.82 -22.92 0.58
C ARG A 377 -14.12 -21.79 1.56
N ASP A 378 -13.92 -22.05 2.86
CA ASP A 378 -14.14 -21.06 3.93
C ASP A 378 -12.97 -20.05 4.04
N TRP A 379 -12.83 -19.20 3.02
CA TRP A 379 -11.88 -18.09 3.02
C TRP A 379 -12.08 -17.13 4.20
N PHE A 380 -13.32 -17.00 4.70
CA PHE A 380 -13.64 -16.15 5.84
C PHE A 380 -13.17 -16.73 7.17
N GLY A 381 -13.24 -18.06 7.35
CA GLY A 381 -12.65 -18.77 8.47
C GLY A 381 -11.13 -18.69 8.48
N GLU A 382 -10.49 -18.92 7.33
CA GLU A 382 -9.03 -18.81 7.18
C GLU A 382 -8.53 -17.40 7.52
N ALA A 383 -9.16 -16.36 6.98
CA ALA A 383 -8.79 -14.96 7.25
C ALA A 383 -9.01 -14.55 8.71
N ARG A 384 -10.07 -15.03 9.38
CA ARG A 384 -10.27 -14.79 10.83
C ARG A 384 -9.21 -15.50 11.67
N LYS A 385 -8.87 -16.75 11.32
CA LYS A 385 -7.83 -17.51 12.02
C LYS A 385 -6.46 -16.82 11.89
N ALA A 386 -6.10 -16.35 10.69
CA ALA A 386 -4.86 -15.60 10.47
C ALA A 386 -4.79 -14.28 11.28
N LEU A 387 -5.93 -13.65 11.57
CA LEU A 387 -6.00 -12.46 12.44
C LEU A 387 -5.78 -12.80 13.92
N GLU A 388 -6.22 -13.98 14.37
CA GLU A 388 -6.05 -14.46 15.75
C GLU A 388 -4.64 -14.99 16.02
N GLU A 389 -3.97 -15.56 15.02
CA GLU A 389 -2.64 -16.16 15.13
C GLU A 389 -1.46 -15.18 15.01
N LYS A 390 -1.69 -13.89 14.68
CA LYS A 390 -0.63 -12.86 14.60
C LYS A 390 0.08 -12.70 15.96
N PRO A 391 1.38 -13.07 16.10
CA PRO A 391 2.06 -13.00 17.38
C PRO A 391 2.21 -11.55 17.84
N ARG A 392 1.96 -11.29 19.13
CA ARG A 392 2.53 -10.11 19.80
C ARG A 392 3.89 -10.50 20.34
N GLU A 393 4.93 -10.19 19.59
CA GLU A 393 6.29 -10.21 20.14
C GLU A 393 6.42 -9.09 21.16
N ALA A 394 6.28 -9.43 22.43
CA ALA A 394 6.68 -8.55 23.52
C ALA A 394 8.22 -8.59 23.61
N PRO A 395 8.92 -7.45 23.67
CA PRO A 395 10.37 -7.44 23.81
C PRO A 395 10.76 -8.20 25.09
N VAL A 396 11.62 -9.21 24.94
CA VAL A 396 12.05 -10.06 26.05
C VAL A 396 12.89 -9.22 27.03
N PRO A 397 12.47 -9.04 28.30
CA PRO A 397 13.22 -8.22 29.24
C PRO A 397 14.60 -8.83 29.53
N SER A 398 15.64 -8.03 29.37
CA SER A 398 16.99 -8.40 29.76
C SER A 398 17.15 -8.29 31.28
N ALA A 399 17.65 -9.36 31.92
CA ALA A 399 17.87 -9.40 33.36
C ALA A 399 19.06 -8.53 33.85
N ARG A 400 19.75 -7.82 32.95
CA ARG A 400 20.89 -6.95 33.32
C ARG A 400 20.39 -5.58 33.80
N PRO A 401 20.91 -5.02 34.89
CA PRO A 401 20.62 -3.62 35.25
C PRO A 401 21.22 -2.68 34.21
N GLY A 402 20.50 -1.62 33.86
CA GLY A 402 20.97 -0.56 32.98
C GLY A 402 21.82 0.49 33.68
N ARG A 403 22.48 1.34 32.90
CA ARG A 403 23.16 2.56 33.38
C ARG A 403 22.15 3.61 33.90
N PRO A 404 22.57 4.60 34.69
CA PRO A 404 21.71 5.73 35.07
C PRO A 404 21.11 6.43 33.86
N LEU A 405 19.82 6.79 33.89
CA LEU A 405 19.09 7.32 32.72
C LEU A 405 19.72 8.57 32.11
N SER A 406 20.43 9.38 32.91
CA SER A 406 21.17 10.55 32.44
C SER A 406 22.30 10.22 31.45
N ALA A 407 22.82 8.99 31.45
CA ALA A 407 23.91 8.53 30.59
C ALA A 407 23.51 8.32 29.12
N TYR A 408 22.21 8.17 28.83
CA TYR A 408 21.67 7.96 27.48
C TYR A 408 21.31 9.26 26.73
N GLN A 409 21.56 10.42 27.37
CA GLN A 409 21.21 11.72 26.79
C GLN A 409 22.16 12.13 25.65
N GLY A 410 21.57 12.68 24.59
CA GLY A 410 22.31 13.12 23.42
C GLY A 410 21.40 13.54 22.26
N THR A 411 22.02 14.11 21.24
CA THR A 411 21.41 14.19 19.91
C THR A 411 22.03 13.08 19.06
N PHE A 412 21.21 12.37 18.30
CA PHE A 412 21.64 11.31 17.39
C PHE A 412 21.11 11.62 16.00
N GLU A 413 21.87 11.28 14.95
CA GLU A 413 21.60 11.66 13.57
C GLU A 413 21.69 10.46 12.63
N ASN A 414 20.77 10.41 11.67
CA ASN A 414 20.69 9.43 10.60
C ASN A 414 20.42 10.19 9.27
N PRO A 415 21.06 9.83 8.15
CA PRO A 415 20.97 10.59 6.90
C PRO A 415 19.57 10.56 6.26
N VAL A 416 18.77 9.53 6.55
CA VAL A 416 17.37 9.40 6.10
C VAL A 416 16.43 10.05 7.10
N TYR A 417 16.45 9.57 8.35
CA TYR A 417 15.43 9.91 9.35
C TYR A 417 15.74 11.17 10.17
N GLY A 418 16.84 11.86 9.86
CA GLY A 418 17.25 13.09 10.53
C GLY A 418 17.65 12.88 11.98
N ARG A 419 17.31 13.84 12.85
CA ARG A 419 17.77 13.88 14.24
C ARG A 419 16.74 13.38 15.23
N ILE A 420 17.23 12.64 16.22
CA ILE A 420 16.54 12.30 17.47
C ILE A 420 17.27 13.05 18.59
N VAL A 421 16.53 13.86 19.36
CA VAL A 421 17.06 14.52 20.57
C VAL A 421 16.52 13.80 21.79
N VAL A 422 17.39 13.11 22.55
CA VAL A 422 17.05 12.35 23.76
C VAL A 422 17.45 13.12 25.01
N THR A 423 16.51 13.23 25.95
CA THR A 423 16.62 13.98 27.20
C THR A 423 16.14 13.14 28.39
N HIS A 424 16.79 13.30 29.54
CA HIS A 424 16.35 12.69 30.80
C HIS A 424 15.69 13.76 31.66
N ARG A 425 14.42 13.56 32.01
CA ARG A 425 13.63 14.51 32.80
C ARG A 425 12.64 13.74 33.67
N ASP A 426 12.50 14.18 34.92
CA ASP A 426 11.50 13.67 35.88
C ASP A 426 11.56 12.14 36.05
N GLY A 427 12.78 11.57 36.07
CA GLY A 427 13.03 10.13 36.18
C GLY A 427 12.71 9.31 34.92
N SER A 428 12.45 9.96 33.79
CA SER A 428 12.08 9.34 32.51
C SER A 428 13.01 9.75 31.37
N LEU A 429 13.23 8.85 30.41
CA LEU A 429 13.98 9.14 29.19
C LEU A 429 12.98 9.42 28.05
N ARG A 430 13.09 10.59 27.43
CA ARG A 430 12.15 11.11 26.41
C ARG A 430 12.89 11.64 25.20
N GLY A 431 12.30 11.47 24.02
CA GLY A 431 12.88 11.95 22.77
C GLY A 431 11.95 12.88 21.99
N ILE A 432 12.54 13.58 21.02
CA ILE A 432 11.83 14.31 19.95
C ILE A 432 12.48 13.91 18.62
N TRP A 433 11.68 13.52 17.63
CA TRP A 433 12.16 13.04 16.33
C TRP A 433 11.45 13.72 15.15
N GLY A 434 12.22 14.10 14.13
CA GLY A 434 11.74 14.55 12.83
C GLY A 434 11.11 15.96 12.81
N PRO A 435 10.74 16.46 11.62
CA PRO A 435 10.11 17.77 11.45
C PRO A 435 8.82 17.97 12.26
N ARG A 436 7.98 16.93 12.39
CA ARG A 436 6.75 16.94 13.21
C ARG A 436 7.03 17.09 14.72
N ARG A 437 8.30 16.97 15.15
CA ARG A 437 8.72 16.92 16.55
C ARG A 437 8.01 15.79 17.31
N THR A 438 7.88 14.64 16.68
CA THR A 438 7.18 13.48 17.22
C THR A 438 7.78 13.08 18.57
N PRO A 439 6.98 13.02 19.65
CA PRO A 439 7.50 12.67 20.97
C PRO A 439 7.78 11.18 21.05
N LEU A 440 8.87 10.84 21.73
CA LEU A 440 9.28 9.46 22.03
C LEU A 440 9.33 9.24 23.53
N ALA A 441 8.94 8.05 23.99
CA ALA A 441 9.17 7.57 25.34
C ALA A 441 10.00 6.28 25.29
N PHE A 442 11.01 6.19 26.16
CA PHE A 442 11.92 5.05 26.24
C PHE A 442 11.68 4.34 27.58
N HIS A 443 11.03 3.18 27.53
CA HIS A 443 10.71 2.38 28.71
C HIS A 443 11.80 1.32 28.94
N PRO A 444 12.48 1.28 30.11
CA PRO A 444 13.60 0.34 30.32
C PRO A 444 13.22 -1.13 30.07
N ALA A 445 13.94 -1.80 29.18
CA ALA A 445 13.78 -3.22 28.86
C ALA A 445 14.98 -4.08 29.35
N GLY A 446 15.96 -3.45 30.00
CA GLY A 446 17.12 -4.09 30.63
C GLY A 446 18.43 -3.83 29.88
N GLY A 447 19.53 -3.74 30.64
CA GLY A 447 20.81 -3.26 30.14
C GLY A 447 20.69 -1.85 29.55
N ASP A 448 21.35 -1.62 28.42
CA ASP A 448 21.29 -0.37 27.66
C ASP A 448 20.12 -0.37 26.62
N THR A 449 19.11 -1.25 26.80
CA THR A 449 17.96 -1.45 25.88
C THR A 449 16.63 -0.98 26.50
N PHE A 450 15.77 -0.42 25.66
CA PHE A 450 14.48 0.17 25.98
C PHE A 450 13.41 -0.30 25.00
N ALA A 451 12.16 -0.48 25.44
CA ALA A 451 11.02 -0.48 24.54
C ALA A 451 10.72 0.97 24.15
N LEU A 452 10.74 1.26 22.84
CA LEU A 452 10.49 2.59 22.31
C LEU A 452 9.01 2.76 21.99
N GLU A 453 8.41 3.84 22.47
CA GLU A 453 7.05 4.26 22.14
C GLU A 453 7.11 5.58 21.35
N MET A 454 6.33 5.67 20.27
CA MET A 454 6.24 6.86 19.42
C MET A 454 4.85 7.48 19.51
N GLY A 455 4.75 8.79 19.73
CA GLY A 455 3.49 9.53 19.58
C GLY A 455 2.32 9.09 20.49
N GLY A 456 2.57 8.37 21.59
CA GLY A 456 1.52 7.84 22.46
C GLY A 456 0.84 6.56 21.96
N THR A 457 1.43 5.85 21.00
CA THR A 457 0.85 4.62 20.39
C THR A 457 1.32 3.34 21.10
N GLU A 458 1.25 2.19 20.41
CA GLU A 458 1.93 0.98 20.88
C GLU A 458 3.45 1.11 20.66
N PRO A 459 4.28 0.25 21.29
CA PRO A 459 5.72 0.28 21.08
C PRO A 459 6.08 0.11 19.60
N LEU A 460 7.02 0.94 19.14
CA LEU A 460 7.57 0.90 17.79
C LEU A 460 8.55 -0.28 17.61
N GLY A 461 9.21 -0.71 18.69
CA GLY A 461 10.22 -1.77 18.72
C GLY A 461 11.21 -1.54 19.87
N ALA A 462 12.33 -2.27 19.89
CA ALA A 462 13.44 -1.98 20.78
C ALA A 462 14.28 -0.79 20.31
N ALA A 463 14.76 -0.01 21.28
CA ALA A 463 15.81 0.98 21.12
C ALA A 463 17.00 0.61 22.01
N GLN A 464 18.19 0.48 21.43
CA GLN A 464 19.42 0.16 22.13
C GLN A 464 20.40 1.33 22.06
N PHE A 465 20.90 1.77 23.21
CA PHE A 465 21.97 2.75 23.28
C PHE A 465 23.33 2.05 23.27
N LEU A 466 24.22 2.49 22.40
CA LEU A 466 25.52 1.86 22.17
C LEU A 466 26.63 2.72 22.76
N PHE A 467 27.57 2.08 23.46
CA PHE A 467 28.70 2.72 24.13
C PHE A 467 30.01 2.19 23.53
N GLY A 468 30.87 3.11 23.07
CA GLY A 468 32.26 2.84 22.71
C GLY A 468 33.23 3.22 23.84
N GLU A 469 34.52 3.28 23.52
CA GLU A 469 35.59 3.62 24.48
C GLU A 469 35.40 5.02 25.10
N GLU A 470 34.95 6.00 24.31
CA GLU A 470 34.65 7.37 24.75
C GLU A 470 33.24 7.53 25.39
N GLY A 471 32.54 6.42 25.64
CA GLY A 471 31.19 6.39 26.19
C GLY A 471 30.10 6.31 25.13
N LEU A 472 28.92 6.90 25.40
CA LEU A 472 27.75 6.81 24.54
C LEU A 472 28.08 7.32 23.12
N SER A 473 27.92 6.46 22.11
CA SER A 473 28.35 6.69 20.73
C SER A 473 27.22 6.64 19.70
N ALA A 474 26.16 5.85 19.93
CA ALA A 474 25.04 5.74 19.00
C ALA A 474 23.72 5.32 19.68
N LEU A 475 22.63 5.50 18.95
CA LEU A 475 21.30 4.95 19.23
C LEU A 475 20.92 4.03 18.07
N TYR A 476 20.42 2.85 18.39
CA TYR A 476 19.98 1.84 17.44
C TYR A 476 18.48 1.58 17.62
N LEU A 477 17.71 1.59 16.53
CA LEU A 477 16.27 1.37 16.51
C LEU A 477 15.92 0.15 15.66
N GLU A 478 15.53 -0.93 16.32
CA GLU A 478 15.20 -2.25 15.72
C GLU A 478 14.14 -2.14 14.60
N ALA A 479 13.17 -1.24 14.78
CA ALA A 479 12.06 -0.99 13.84
C ALA A 479 12.47 -0.50 12.44
N LEU A 480 13.76 -0.31 12.19
CA LEU A 480 14.33 0.17 10.94
C LEU A 480 15.39 -0.79 10.37
N ASP A 481 15.60 -1.94 11.02
CA ASP A 481 16.64 -2.92 10.69
C ASP A 481 16.43 -3.58 9.33
N ASP A 482 15.17 -3.90 9.00
CA ASP A 482 14.78 -4.42 7.69
C ASP A 482 15.19 -3.50 6.52
N THR A 483 15.35 -2.21 6.79
CA THR A 483 15.80 -1.20 5.80
C THR A 483 17.30 -0.90 5.87
N GLY A 484 18.03 -1.48 6.83
CA GLY A 484 19.45 -1.22 7.10
C GLY A 484 19.74 0.13 7.77
N MET A 485 18.71 0.86 8.21
CA MET A 485 18.82 2.27 8.62
C MET A 485 18.57 2.51 10.13
N GLY A 486 18.54 1.47 10.97
CA GLY A 486 18.28 1.59 12.41
C GLY A 486 19.34 2.33 13.24
N ARG A 487 20.55 2.54 12.70
CA ARG A 487 21.63 3.21 13.43
C ARG A 487 21.59 4.74 13.27
N PHE A 488 21.70 5.45 14.41
CA PHE A 488 21.84 6.90 14.52
C PHE A 488 23.13 7.22 15.27
N GLU A 489 24.06 7.93 14.64
CA GLU A 489 25.33 8.31 15.25
C GLU A 489 25.13 9.48 16.22
N ARG A 490 25.82 9.48 17.36
CA ARG A 490 25.73 10.59 18.32
C ARG A 490 26.43 11.83 17.78
N VAL A 491 25.70 12.94 17.73
CA VAL A 491 26.25 14.25 17.40
C VAL A 491 27.03 14.77 18.61
N VAL A 492 28.35 14.74 18.52
CA VAL A 492 29.24 15.42 19.47
C VAL A 492 29.26 16.91 19.11
N PRO A 493 28.90 17.84 20.03
CA PRO A 493 29.06 19.26 19.77
C PRO A 493 30.54 19.57 19.47
N PRO A 494 30.86 20.41 18.46
CA PRO A 494 32.24 20.82 18.24
C PRO A 494 32.78 21.41 19.54
N SER A 495 33.93 20.91 19.99
CA SER A 495 34.56 21.39 21.21
C SER A 495 34.75 22.90 21.09
N ARG A 496 34.38 23.64 22.14
CA ARG A 496 34.75 25.05 22.26
C ARG A 496 36.27 25.09 22.39
N GLN A 497 36.98 25.11 21.27
CA GLN A 497 38.40 25.42 21.25
C GLN A 497 38.55 26.76 21.95
N GLY A 498 39.34 26.75 23.04
CA GLY A 498 39.40 27.87 23.95
C GLY A 498 39.79 29.14 23.20
N THR A 499 39.05 30.22 23.42
CA THR A 499 39.48 31.55 23.01
C THR A 499 40.91 31.76 23.50
N PRO A 500 41.91 32.02 22.64
CA PRO A 500 43.25 32.27 23.11
C PRO A 500 43.21 33.53 23.98
N GLN A 501 43.58 33.38 25.25
CA GLN A 501 43.83 34.53 26.12
C GLN A 501 44.95 35.35 25.47
N ARG A 502 44.66 36.63 25.24
CA ARG A 502 45.63 37.64 24.80
C ARG A 502 46.32 38.26 26.00
#